data_AF-V4PM12-F1
#
_entry.id   AF-V4PM12-F1
#
_cell.length_a   1.000
_cell.length_b   1.000
_cell.length_c   1.000
_cell.angle_alpha   90.00
_cell.angle_beta   90.00
_cell.angle_gamma   90.00
#
_symmetry.space_group_name_H-M   'P 1'
#
loop_
_entity.id
_entity.type
_entity.pdbx_description
1 polymer ?
#
loop_
_entity_poly.entity_id
_entity_poly.type
_entity_poly.pdbx_seq_one_letter_code
_entity_poly.pdbx_strand_id
1 'polypeptide(L)'
;MSNVSGFRLYLLRAIYLLITVAQGLNIWPLILHHDKAWGMNEGVVICMMGALTALSAFGLRYPLLMLPLLLWEIVWKTIWLIVVAIPLWLSGAMDKATAETAFACGLVVIIYAAVPWGYVVSHYITRSGDPWGWKTLPSANKA
;
A
#
# COMPACT_ATOMS: atom_id res chain seq x y z
N MET A 1 18.47 -11.46 14.22
CA MET A 1 18.02 -10.13 13.77
C MET A 1 18.38 -9.98 12.30
N SER A 2 17.41 -10.02 11.39
CA SER A 2 17.66 -9.79 9.96
C SER A 2 18.14 -8.35 9.76
N ASN A 3 19.44 -8.15 9.55
CA ASN A 3 20.02 -6.84 9.23
C ASN A 3 19.45 -6.35 7.90
N VAL A 4 18.32 -5.63 7.95
CA VAL A 4 17.81 -4.92 6.79
C VAL A 4 18.83 -3.82 6.48
N SER A 5 19.52 -3.94 5.34
CA SER A 5 20.50 -2.95 4.90
C SER A 5 19.91 -1.54 4.97
N GLY A 6 20.70 -0.57 5.46
CA GLY A 6 20.28 0.83 5.55
C GLY A 6 19.74 1.37 4.23
N PHE A 7 20.29 0.90 3.10
CA PHE A 7 19.80 1.22 1.76
C PHE A 7 18.32 0.85 1.56
N ARG A 8 17.89 -0.35 1.98
CA ARG A 8 16.48 -0.77 1.90
C ARG A 8 15.57 0.09 2.77
N LEU A 9 16.04 0.53 3.94
CA LEU A 9 15.26 1.44 4.78
C LEU A 9 15.04 2.80 4.12
N TYR A 10 16.06 3.37 3.47
CA TYR A 10 15.90 4.61 2.70
C TYR A 10 15.01 4.42 1.47
N LEU A 11 15.12 3.28 0.77
CA LEU A 11 14.25 2.97 -0.35
C LEU A 11 12.78 2.86 0.07
N LEU A 12 12.50 2.18 1.20
CA LEU A 12 11.14 2.11 1.75
C LEU A 12 10.62 3.51 2.10
N ARG A 13 11.43 4.36 2.76
CA ARG A 13 11.06 5.75 3.04
C ARG A 13 10.76 6.56 1.78
N ALA A 14 11.57 6.40 0.74
CA ALA A 14 11.34 7.05 -0.54
C ALA A 14 10.01 6.62 -1.16
N ILE A 15 9.62 5.35 -1.02
CA ILE A 15 8.32 4.85 -1.50
C ILE A 15 7.17 5.39 -0.66
N TYR A 16 7.28 5.40 0.68
CA TYR A 16 6.26 6.04 1.51
C TYR A 16 6.12 7.52 1.18
N LEU A 17 7.22 8.22 0.91
CA LEU A 17 7.20 9.61 0.48
C LEU A 17 6.49 9.75 -0.86
N LEU A 18 6.83 8.90 -1.83
CA LEU A 18 6.21 8.90 -3.15
C LEU A 18 4.70 8.66 -3.05
N ILE A 19 4.24 7.67 -2.26
CA ILE A 19 2.82 7.41 -2.06
C ILE A 19 2.15 8.62 -1.41
N THR A 20 2.72 9.12 -0.31
CA THR A 20 2.16 10.26 0.44
C THR A 20 2.02 11.50 -0.44
N VAL A 21 3.03 11.81 -1.27
CA VAL A 21 3.01 13.00 -2.13
C VAL A 21 2.20 12.73 -3.40
N ALA A 22 2.54 11.71 -4.18
CA ALA A 22 1.91 11.46 -5.47
C ALA A 22 0.42 11.14 -5.33
N GLN A 23 0.03 10.24 -4.42
CA GLN A 23 -1.39 9.99 -4.20
C GLN A 23 -2.04 11.09 -3.37
N GLY A 24 -1.32 11.66 -2.39
CA GLY A 24 -1.90 12.67 -1.51
C GLY A 24 -2.32 13.93 -2.27
N LEU A 25 -1.50 14.38 -3.23
CA LEU A 25 -1.83 15.52 -4.09
C LEU A 25 -3.03 15.28 -5.01
N ASN A 26 -3.39 14.03 -5.29
CA ASN A 26 -4.55 13.68 -6.10
C ASN A 26 -5.82 13.48 -5.25
N ILE A 27 -5.69 12.90 -4.06
CA ILE A 27 -6.82 12.50 -3.22
C ILE A 27 -7.25 13.58 -2.23
N TRP A 28 -6.31 14.27 -1.57
CA TRP A 28 -6.66 15.25 -0.54
C TRP A 28 -7.38 16.49 -1.06
N PRO A 29 -7.09 17.03 -2.26
CA PRO A 29 -7.92 18.12 -2.79
C PRO A 29 -9.38 17.72 -2.95
N LEU A 30 -9.66 16.47 -3.35
CA LEU A 30 -11.04 15.98 -3.44
C LEU A 30 -11.69 15.97 -2.04
N ILE A 31 -10.97 15.51 -1.02
CA ILE A 31 -11.48 15.43 0.36
C ILE A 31 -11.66 16.82 0.99
N LEU A 32 -10.75 17.76 0.75
CA LEU A 32 -10.80 19.09 1.36
C LEU A 32 -11.78 20.00 0.61
N HIS A 33 -11.81 19.91 -0.70
CA HIS A 33 -12.70 20.69 -1.56
C HIS A 33 -13.79 19.75 -2.10
N HIS A 34 -14.89 19.66 -1.34
CA HIS A 34 -16.09 18.90 -1.72
C HIS A 34 -16.91 19.63 -2.80
N ASP A 35 -16.27 19.99 -3.91
CA ASP A 35 -16.88 20.80 -4.97
C ASP A 35 -17.98 20.05 -5.73
N LYS A 36 -18.02 18.71 -5.62
CA LYS A 36 -18.98 17.83 -6.29
C LYS A 36 -19.47 16.75 -5.35
N ALA A 37 -20.76 16.44 -5.40
CA ALA A 37 -21.32 15.28 -4.71
C ALA A 37 -20.77 13.98 -5.32
N TRP A 38 -20.12 13.16 -4.50
CA TRP A 38 -19.61 11.85 -4.92
C TRP A 38 -20.71 10.82 -5.00
N GLY A 39 -20.55 9.84 -5.90
CA GLY A 39 -21.28 8.59 -5.77
C GLY A 39 -20.91 7.87 -4.46
N MET A 40 -21.80 7.05 -3.92
CA MET A 40 -21.57 6.34 -2.64
C MET A 40 -20.24 5.55 -2.65
N ASN A 41 -20.02 4.72 -3.67
CA ASN A 41 -18.80 3.90 -3.78
C ASN A 41 -17.55 4.72 -4.09
N GLU A 42 -17.69 5.80 -4.87
CA GLU A 42 -16.60 6.72 -5.18
C GLU A 42 -16.08 7.41 -3.91
N GLY A 43 -16.99 7.95 -3.10
CA GLY A 43 -16.64 8.57 -1.83
C GLY A 43 -15.97 7.59 -0.86
N VAL A 44 -16.44 6.33 -0.81
CA VAL A 44 -15.81 5.27 -0.01
C VAL A 44 -14.36 5.05 -0.47
N VAL A 45 -14.11 4.91 -1.77
CA VAL A 45 -12.76 4.70 -2.31
C VAL A 45 -11.85 5.90 -2.02
N ILE A 46 -12.34 7.12 -2.25
CA ILE A 46 -11.58 8.36 -1.98
C ILE A 46 -11.18 8.43 -0.50
N CYS A 47 -12.10 8.16 0.42
CA CYS A 47 -11.83 8.16 1.86
C CYS A 47 -10.83 7.05 2.26
N MET A 48 -10.96 5.84 1.69
CA MET A 48 -10.02 4.74 1.93
C MET A 48 -8.61 5.10 1.45
N MET A 49 -8.48 5.70 0.26
CA MET A 49 -7.19 6.15 -0.26
C MET A 49 -6.65 7.34 0.54
N GLY A 50 -7.51 8.24 1.01
CA GLY A 50 -7.15 9.34 1.89
C GLY A 50 -6.55 8.84 3.21
N ALA A 51 -7.19 7.85 3.83
CA ALA A 51 -6.66 7.22 5.05
C ALA A 51 -5.31 6.52 4.80
N LEU A 52 -5.19 5.80 3.68
CA LEU A 52 -3.93 5.14 3.29
C LEU A 52 -2.79 6.15 3.14
N THR A 53 -3.02 7.26 2.44
CA THR A 53 -2.01 8.31 2.26
C THR A 53 -1.64 8.99 3.58
N ALA A 54 -2.62 9.24 4.46
CA ALA A 54 -2.39 9.74 5.81
C ALA A 54 -1.47 8.81 6.62
N LEU A 55 -1.77 7.51 6.61
CA LEU A 55 -0.99 6.51 7.34
C LEU A 55 0.39 6.28 6.72
N SER A 56 0.52 6.44 5.40
CA SER A 56 1.79 6.33 4.68
C SER A 56 2.80 7.39 5.12
N ALA A 57 2.35 8.56 5.57
CA ALA A 57 3.23 9.58 6.15
C ALA A 57 3.96 9.06 7.40
N PHE A 58 3.31 8.23 8.23
CA PHE A 58 3.97 7.58 9.37
C PHE A 58 5.00 6.52 8.95
N GLY A 59 4.84 5.95 7.75
CA GLY A 59 5.82 5.04 7.14
C GLY A 59 7.19 5.70 6.90
N LEU A 60 7.27 7.03 6.80
CA LEU A 60 8.55 7.76 6.75
C LEU A 60 9.35 7.58 8.04
N ARG A 61 8.66 7.59 9.19
CA ARG A 61 9.27 7.42 10.50
C ARG A 61 9.49 5.95 10.83
N TYR A 62 8.50 5.09 10.53
CA TYR A 62 8.50 3.67 10.91
C TYR A 62 8.29 2.73 9.71
N PRO A 63 9.23 2.68 8.75
CA PRO A 63 9.01 2.03 7.44
C PRO A 63 8.76 0.52 7.52
N LEU A 64 9.38 -0.18 8.47
CA LEU A 64 9.20 -1.62 8.67
C LEU A 64 7.88 -1.94 9.40
N LEU A 65 7.50 -1.13 10.39
CA LEU A 65 6.25 -1.35 11.13
C LEU A 65 5.02 -1.09 10.25
N MET A 66 5.13 -0.17 9.29
CA MET A 66 4.05 0.20 8.38
C MET A 66 4.02 -0.65 7.09
N LEU A 67 4.83 -1.71 6.99
CA LEU A 67 4.84 -2.62 5.83
C LEU A 67 3.45 -3.13 5.40
N PRO A 68 2.48 -3.37 6.30
CA PRO A 68 1.14 -3.77 5.89
C PRO A 68 0.47 -2.80 4.92
N LEU A 69 0.79 -1.50 4.96
CA LEU A 69 0.27 -0.51 4.00
C LEU A 69 0.84 -0.72 2.59
N LEU A 70 2.12 -1.06 2.47
CA LEU A 70 2.72 -1.39 1.18
C LEU A 70 2.21 -2.73 0.63
N LEU A 71 1.93 -3.69 1.51
CA LEU A 71 1.29 -4.94 1.12
C LEU A 71 -0.15 -4.70 0.65
N TRP A 72 -0.90 -3.83 1.33
CA TRP A 72 -2.20 -3.39 0.85
C TRP A 72 -2.07 -2.82 -0.57
N GLU A 73 -1.14 -1.88 -0.80
CA GLU A 73 -0.88 -1.23 -2.10
C GLU A 73 -0.59 -2.23 -3.21
N ILE A 74 0.21 -3.24 -2.87
CA ILE A 74 0.52 -4.34 -3.76
C ILE A 74 -0.73 -5.12 -4.11
N VAL A 75 -1.51 -5.56 -3.11
CA VAL A 75 -2.62 -6.48 -3.30
C VAL A 75 -3.73 -5.86 -4.16
N TRP A 76 -4.18 -4.64 -3.84
CA TRP A 76 -5.31 -4.06 -4.58
C TRP A 76 -4.93 -3.71 -6.03
N LYS A 77 -3.72 -3.16 -6.28
CA LYS A 77 -3.26 -2.84 -7.65
C LYS A 77 -3.10 -4.10 -8.47
N THR A 78 -2.51 -5.14 -7.89
CA THR A 78 -2.35 -6.43 -8.58
C THR A 78 -3.70 -7.05 -8.91
N ILE A 79 -4.66 -7.06 -7.97
CA ILE A 79 -6.02 -7.54 -8.24
C ILE A 79 -6.67 -6.72 -9.36
N TRP A 80 -6.61 -5.39 -9.29
CA TRP A 80 -7.22 -4.52 -10.29
C TRP A 80 -6.60 -4.71 -11.67
N LEU A 81 -5.27 -4.82 -11.75
CA LEU A 81 -4.56 -5.09 -13.01
C LEU A 81 -4.99 -6.43 -13.61
N ILE A 82 -5.08 -7.49 -12.80
CA ILE A 82 -5.45 -8.83 -13.27
C ILE A 82 -6.91 -8.92 -13.68
N VAL A 83 -7.82 -8.35 -12.89
CA VAL A 83 -9.26 -8.53 -13.06
C VAL A 83 -9.88 -7.51 -14.01
N VAL A 84 -9.28 -6.31 -14.14
CA VAL A 84 -9.84 -5.22 -14.95
C VAL A 84 -8.94 -4.88 -16.13
N ALA A 85 -7.68 -4.51 -15.87
CA ALA A 85 -6.80 -4.00 -16.92
C ALA A 85 -6.45 -5.05 -17.98
N ILE A 86 -6.03 -6.25 -17.55
CA ILE A 86 -5.64 -7.33 -18.46
C ILE A 86 -6.81 -7.75 -19.37
N PRO A 87 -8.02 -8.03 -18.87
CA PRO A 87 -9.15 -8.38 -19.73
C PRO A 87 -9.49 -7.29 -20.76
N LEU A 88 -9.51 -6.02 -20.35
CA LEU A 88 -9.81 -4.89 -21.25
C LEU A 88 -8.72 -4.67 -22.30
N TRP A 89 -7.46 -4.93 -21.94
CA TRP A 89 -6.36 -4.88 -22.89
C TRP A 89 -6.46 -6.01 -23.93
N LEU A 90 -6.71 -7.24 -23.47
CA LEU A 90 -6.85 -8.42 -24.34
C LEU A 90 -8.07 -8.31 -25.27
N SER A 91 -9.14 -7.66 -24.84
CA SER A 91 -10.34 -7.46 -25.67
C SER A 91 -10.23 -6.25 -26.61
N GLY A 92 -9.14 -5.48 -26.57
CA GLY A 92 -8.99 -4.24 -27.32
C GLY A 92 -9.97 -3.12 -26.93
N ALA A 93 -10.60 -3.23 -25.75
CA ALA A 93 -11.63 -2.30 -25.27
C ALA A 93 -11.09 -1.29 -24.22
N MET A 94 -9.76 -1.17 -24.11
CA MET A 94 -9.12 -0.28 -23.15
C MET A 94 -9.26 1.17 -23.60
N ASP A 95 -10.05 1.94 -22.86
CA ASP A 95 -10.14 3.39 -23.04
C ASP A 95 -8.95 4.13 -22.40
N LYS A 96 -8.85 5.43 -22.67
CA LYS A 96 -7.75 6.27 -22.19
C LYS A 96 -7.69 6.34 -20.65
N ALA A 97 -8.83 6.44 -19.98
CA ALA A 97 -8.89 6.56 -18.52
C ALA A 97 -8.43 5.27 -17.83
N THR A 98 -8.83 4.12 -18.37
CA THR A 98 -8.39 2.80 -17.91
C THR A 98 -6.90 2.61 -18.15
N ALA A 99 -6.38 3.04 -19.31
CA ALA A 99 -4.95 2.96 -19.62
C ALA A 99 -4.10 3.79 -18.65
N GLU A 100 -4.52 5.03 -18.34
CA GLU A 100 -3.85 5.88 -17.35
C GLU A 100 -3.86 5.26 -15.95
N THR A 101 -5.00 4.69 -15.55
CA THR A 101 -5.14 3.98 -14.28
C THR A 101 -4.26 2.73 -14.24
N ALA A 102 -4.21 1.96 -15.33
CA ALA A 102 -3.36 0.78 -15.46
C ALA A 102 -1.88 1.12 -15.39
N PHE A 103 -1.46 2.23 -16.00
CA PHE A 103 -0.10 2.72 -15.88
C PHE A 103 0.24 3.10 -14.42
N ALA A 104 -0.62 3.87 -13.76
CA ALA A 104 -0.44 4.25 -12.36
C ALA A 104 -0.42 3.04 -11.42
N CYS A 105 -1.28 2.05 -11.65
CA CYS A 105 -1.28 0.79 -10.92
C CYS A 105 -0.04 -0.04 -11.23
N GLY A 106 0.45 -0.02 -12.48
CA GLY A 106 1.64 -0.76 -12.92
C GLY A 106 2.92 -0.33 -12.21
N LEU A 107 3.01 0.91 -11.73
CA LEU A 107 4.12 1.38 -10.90
C LEU A 107 4.27 0.62 -9.56
N VAL A 108 3.30 -0.22 -9.19
CA VAL A 108 3.39 -1.17 -8.07
C VAL A 108 4.63 -2.06 -8.14
N VAL A 109 5.19 -2.32 -9.34
CA VAL A 109 6.43 -3.09 -9.50
C VAL A 109 7.61 -2.51 -8.73
N ILE A 110 7.65 -1.18 -8.55
CA ILE A 110 8.66 -0.49 -7.75
C ILE A 110 8.51 -0.86 -6.27
N ILE A 111 7.27 -0.95 -5.79
CA ILE A 111 6.94 -1.37 -4.42
C ILE A 111 7.34 -2.84 -4.23
N TYR A 112 7.02 -3.71 -5.19
CA TYR A 112 7.47 -5.11 -5.18
C TYR A 112 8.99 -5.22 -5.05
N ALA A 113 9.76 -4.42 -5.78
CA ALA A 113 11.22 -4.47 -5.73
C ALA A 113 11.81 -4.00 -4.39
N ALA A 114 11.16 -3.04 -3.73
CA ALA A 114 11.66 -2.45 -2.50
C ALA A 114 11.27 -3.21 -1.23
N VAL A 115 10.13 -3.90 -1.25
CA VAL A 115 9.65 -4.67 -0.10
C VAL A 115 10.67 -5.76 0.26
N PRO A 116 11.13 -5.83 1.52
CA PRO A 116 12.04 -6.87 1.95
C PRO A 116 11.29 -8.19 2.12
N TRP A 117 11.10 -8.95 1.03
CA TRP A 117 10.33 -10.20 1.02
C TRP A 117 10.78 -11.23 2.07
N GLY A 118 12.09 -11.34 2.34
CA GLY A 118 12.58 -12.20 3.42
C GLY A 118 12.08 -11.79 4.80
N TYR A 119 11.91 -10.48 5.06
CA TYR A 119 11.25 -9.98 6.26
C TYR A 119 9.75 -10.28 6.23
N VAL A 120 9.08 -10.07 5.09
CA VAL A 120 7.64 -10.33 4.98
C VAL A 120 7.30 -11.78 5.26
N VAL A 121 8.03 -12.72 4.65
CA VAL A 121 7.84 -14.15 4.86
C VAL A 121 8.14 -14.51 6.32
N SER A 122 9.28 -14.06 6.86
CA SER A 122 9.64 -14.40 8.24
C SER A 122 8.68 -13.83 9.29
N HIS A 123 8.15 -12.63 9.07
CA HIS A 123 7.38 -11.89 10.05
C HIS A 123 5.87 -12.13 9.95
N TYR A 124 5.30 -12.22 8.74
CA TYR A 124 3.85 -12.32 8.53
C TYR A 124 3.38 -13.72 8.15
N ILE A 125 4.26 -14.58 7.59
CA ILE A 125 3.87 -15.91 7.11
C ILE A 125 4.34 -17.00 8.07
N THR A 126 5.61 -16.99 8.48
CA THR A 126 6.17 -18.08 9.28
C THR A 126 6.03 -17.89 10.79
N ARG A 127 5.86 -16.64 11.25
CA ARG A 127 5.68 -16.38 12.69
C ARG A 127 4.28 -16.83 13.11
N SER A 128 4.18 -17.56 14.21
CA SER A 128 2.88 -17.89 14.80
C SER A 128 2.11 -16.60 15.08
N GLY A 129 0.85 -16.56 14.67
CA GLY A 129 -0.05 -15.47 15.00
C GLY A 129 -0.23 -15.33 16.51
N ASP A 130 -0.61 -14.13 16.94
CA ASP A 130 -0.89 -13.87 18.35
C ASP A 130 -2.07 -14.73 18.84
N PRO A 131 -2.03 -15.25 20.07
CA PRO A 131 -3.08 -16.12 20.58
C PRO A 131 -4.43 -15.42 20.65
N TRP A 132 -5.49 -16.10 20.20
CA TRP A 132 -6.87 -15.61 20.28
C TRP A 132 -7.45 -15.60 21.72
N GLY A 133 -6.77 -16.23 22.68
CA GLY A 133 -7.23 -16.36 24.07
C GLY A 133 -6.50 -15.43 25.03
N TRP A 134 -7.13 -15.11 26.16
CA TRP A 134 -6.66 -14.24 27.26
C TRP A 134 -5.31 -14.63 27.92
N LYS A 135 -4.58 -15.61 27.39
CA LYS A 135 -3.26 -15.97 27.87
C LYS A 135 -2.35 -14.75 27.71
N THR A 136 -1.91 -14.23 28.85
CA THR A 136 -0.96 -13.12 28.96
C THR A 136 0.17 -13.28 27.95
N LEU A 137 0.33 -12.30 27.06
CA LEU A 137 1.49 -12.23 26.17
C LEU A 137 2.74 -12.30 27.05
N PRO A 138 3.74 -13.14 26.70
CA PRO A 138 5.03 -13.12 27.37
C PRO A 138 5.54 -11.68 27.36
N SER A 139 5.92 -11.15 28.52
CA SER A 139 6.42 -9.77 28.62
C SER A 139 7.52 -9.55 27.60
N ALA A 140 7.43 -8.43 26.86
CA ALA A 140 8.35 -8.05 25.78
C ALA A 140 9.73 -7.64 26.32
N ASN A 141 10.31 -8.45 27.19
CA ASN A 141 11.61 -8.24 27.78
C ASN A 141 12.34 -9.58 27.86
N LYS A 142 12.98 -9.97 26.75
CA LYS A 142 14.29 -10.65 26.69
C LYS A 142 14.65 -11.04 25.25
N ALA A 143 15.86 -10.61 24.86
CA ALA A 143 16.72 -10.97 23.72
C ALA A 143 16.76 -9.96 22.57
#